data_AF-A0A9J8DIM0-F1
#
_entry.id   AF-A0A9J8DIM0-F1
#
_cell.length_a   1.000
_cell.length_b   1.000
_cell.length_c   1.000
_cell.angle_alpha   90.00
_cell.angle_beta   90.00
_cell.angle_gamma   90.00
#
_symmetry.space_group_name_H-M   'P 1'
#
loop_
_entity.id
_entity.type
_entity.pdbx_description
1 polymer ?
#
loop_
_entity_poly.entity_id
_entity_poly.type
_entity_poly.pdbx_seq_one_letter_code
_entity_poly.pdbx_strand_id
1 'polypeptide(L)'
;MPCAADVVNALDQQALASMLAAYGEERHTRKIVAAIAQARSVFPIGRTLQLASIVAGVIPASAVYTWRHRLQCPSHVATKTFQALRISVNDELNELQAGLRVAQTLLCPKG
;
A
#
# COMPACT_ATOMS: atom_id res chain seq x y z
N MET A 1 -13.30 -6.46 9.85
CA MET A 1 -12.49 -5.49 9.09
C MET A 1 -12.23 -6.06 7.71
N PRO A 2 -12.29 -5.26 6.63
CA PRO A 2 -11.98 -5.74 5.30
C PRO A 2 -10.53 -6.19 5.22
N CYS A 3 -10.26 -7.31 4.55
CA CYS A 3 -8.88 -7.75 4.29
C CYS A 3 -8.29 -6.99 3.09
N ALA A 4 -6.98 -7.13 2.87
CA ALA A 4 -6.32 -6.52 1.71
C ALA A 4 -6.93 -6.98 0.37
N ALA A 5 -7.39 -8.24 0.29
CA ALA A 5 -8.07 -8.75 -0.90
C ALA A 5 -9.42 -8.03 -1.13
N ASP A 6 -10.18 -7.74 -0.08
CA ASP A 6 -11.44 -7.00 -0.19
C ASP A 6 -11.18 -5.58 -0.70
N VAL A 7 -10.17 -4.92 -0.14
CA VAL A 7 -9.76 -3.56 -0.52
C VAL A 7 -9.38 -3.49 -2.01
N VAL A 8 -8.53 -4.39 -2.51
CA VAL A 8 -8.10 -4.37 -3.92
C VAL A 8 -9.21 -4.79 -4.89
N ASN A 9 -10.15 -5.64 -4.46
CA ASN A 9 -11.20 -6.14 -5.34
C ASN A 9 -12.45 -5.23 -5.34
N ALA A 10 -12.75 -4.52 -4.25
CA ALA A 10 -14.00 -3.77 -4.08
C ALA A 10 -13.87 -2.25 -4.19
N LEU A 11 -12.72 -1.64 -3.83
CA LEU A 11 -12.57 -0.18 -3.93
C LEU A 11 -12.72 0.29 -5.38
N ASP A 12 -13.38 1.42 -5.58
CA ASP A 12 -13.35 2.10 -6.88
C ASP A 12 -11.92 2.54 -7.22
N GLN A 13 -11.68 2.83 -8.50
CA GLN A 13 -10.34 3.19 -8.96
C GLN A 13 -9.83 4.50 -8.33
N GLN A 14 -10.70 5.49 -8.10
CA GLN A 14 -10.30 6.80 -7.60
C GLN A 14 -9.91 6.74 -6.12
N ALA A 15 -10.68 6.01 -5.32
CA ALA A 15 -10.42 5.74 -3.92
C ALA A 15 -9.18 4.87 -3.75
N LEU A 16 -9.03 3.81 -4.56
CA LEU A 16 -7.81 2.99 -4.57
C LEU A 16 -6.59 3.84 -4.92
N ALA A 17 -6.70 4.72 -5.91
CA ALA A 17 -5.62 5.63 -6.28
C ALA A 17 -5.26 6.59 -5.14
N SER A 18 -6.27 7.23 -4.55
CA SER A 18 -6.08 8.14 -3.42
C SER A 18 -5.38 7.46 -2.24
N MET A 19 -5.78 6.23 -1.92
CA MET A 19 -5.18 5.42 -0.87
C MET A 19 -3.71 5.07 -1.16
N LEU A 20 -3.40 4.59 -2.38
CA LEU A 20 -2.01 4.28 -2.77
C LEU A 20 -1.12 5.52 -2.78
N ALA A 21 -1.64 6.67 -3.19
CA ALA A 21 -0.91 7.93 -3.18
C ALA A 21 -0.66 8.42 -1.74
N ALA A 22 -1.68 8.38 -0.88
CA ALA A 22 -1.61 8.90 0.49
C ALA A 22 -0.70 8.06 1.40
N TYR A 23 -0.78 6.73 1.31
CA TYR A 23 -0.08 5.84 2.24
C TYR A 23 1.15 5.16 1.64
N GLY A 24 1.22 5.03 0.31
CA GLY A 24 2.35 4.38 -0.38
C GLY A 24 3.33 5.37 -1.02
N GLU A 25 2.98 6.66 -1.08
CA GLU A 25 3.74 7.69 -1.81
C GLU A 25 4.05 7.25 -3.25
N GLU A 26 3.10 6.56 -3.88
CA GLU A 26 3.30 5.90 -5.17
C GLU A 26 3.07 6.87 -6.34
N ARG A 27 4.09 7.03 -7.20
CA ARG A 27 4.03 7.96 -8.35
C ARG A 27 3.26 7.38 -9.53
N HIS A 28 3.27 6.05 -9.67
CA HIS A 28 2.62 5.34 -10.76
C HIS A 28 1.20 4.87 -10.43
N THR A 29 0.60 5.44 -9.38
CA THR A 29 -0.71 5.09 -8.84
C THR A 29 -1.77 4.86 -9.91
N ARG A 30 -1.93 5.78 -10.88
CA ARG A 30 -2.94 5.65 -11.94
C ARG A 30 -2.76 4.39 -12.80
N LYS A 31 -1.51 4.07 -13.17
CA LYS A 31 -1.19 2.88 -13.98
C LYS A 31 -1.41 1.60 -13.19
N ILE A 32 -0.99 1.59 -11.93
CA ILE A 32 -1.14 0.45 -11.02
C ILE A 32 -2.62 0.15 -10.80
N VAL A 33 -3.42 1.16 -10.50
CA VAL A 33 -4.88 1.01 -10.30
C VAL A 33 -5.57 0.52 -11.57
N ALA A 34 -5.22 1.06 -12.74
CA ALA A 34 -5.79 0.59 -14.00
C ALA A 34 -5.50 -0.90 -14.23
N ALA A 35 -4.27 -1.35 -13.96
CA ALA A 35 -3.90 -2.76 -14.08
C ALA A 35 -4.58 -3.66 -13.03
N ILE A 36 -4.72 -3.19 -11.79
CA ILE A 36 -5.49 -3.89 -10.75
C ILE A 36 -6.95 -4.05 -11.18
N ALA A 37 -7.57 -2.98 -11.67
CA ALA A 37 -8.96 -2.98 -12.12
C ALA A 37 -9.18 -3.94 -13.29
N GLN A 38 -8.25 -3.97 -14.25
CA GLN A 38 -8.29 -4.90 -15.37
C GLN A 38 -8.05 -6.35 -14.95
N ALA A 39 -7.13 -6.60 -14.01
CA ALA A 39 -6.88 -7.94 -13.52
C ALA A 39 -8.09 -8.50 -12.76
N ARG A 40 -8.67 -7.71 -11.85
CA ARG A 40 -9.84 -8.14 -11.05
C ARG A 40 -11.12 -8.30 -11.87
N SER A 41 -11.24 -7.63 -13.03
CA SER A 41 -12.39 -7.82 -13.92
C SER A 41 -12.36 -9.18 -14.63
N VAL A 42 -11.19 -9.81 -14.73
CA VAL A 42 -11.03 -11.17 -15.28
C VAL A 42 -11.18 -12.21 -14.17
N PHE A 43 -10.43 -12.05 -13.07
CA PHE A 43 -10.50 -12.94 -11.92
C PHE A 43 -10.12 -12.21 -10.63
N PRO A 44 -10.83 -12.42 -9.50
CA PRO A 44 -10.50 -11.76 -8.24
C PRO A 44 -9.04 -11.97 -7.81
N ILE A 45 -8.41 -10.92 -7.30
CA ILE A 45 -7.03 -10.98 -6.83
C ILE A 45 -7.02 -11.61 -5.44
N GLY A 46 -6.50 -12.83 -5.32
CA GLY A 46 -6.55 -13.61 -4.08
C GLY A 46 -5.18 -13.88 -3.42
N ARG A 47 -4.07 -13.58 -4.11
CA ARG A 47 -2.71 -13.88 -3.61
C ARG A 47 -1.79 -12.67 -3.71
N THR A 48 -0.85 -12.58 -2.78
CA THR A 48 0.15 -11.51 -2.73
C THR A 48 1.06 -11.51 -3.96
N LEU A 49 1.52 -12.67 -4.41
CA LEU A 49 2.34 -12.79 -5.62
C LEU A 49 1.62 -12.29 -6.86
N GLN A 50 0.31 -12.56 -6.98
CA GLN A 50 -0.50 -12.08 -8.09
C GLN A 50 -0.53 -10.54 -8.13
N LEU A 51 -0.77 -9.90 -6.99
CA LEU A 51 -0.74 -8.44 -6.89
C LEU A 51 0.65 -7.87 -7.20
N ALA A 52 1.71 -8.49 -6.66
CA ALA A 52 3.09 -8.07 -6.93
C ALA A 52 3.43 -8.12 -8.42
N SER A 53 3.00 -9.18 -9.12
CA SER A 53 3.19 -9.33 -10.57
C SER A 53 2.40 -8.30 -11.37
N ILE A 54 1.16 -7.98 -10.98
CA ILE A 54 0.35 -6.93 -11.63
C ILE A 54 1.05 -5.57 -11.51
N VAL A 55 1.53 -5.22 -10.31
CA VAL A 55 2.25 -3.96 -10.07
C VAL A 55 3.57 -3.91 -10.84
N ALA A 56 4.33 -5.01 -10.85
CA ALA A 56 5.59 -5.08 -11.60
C ALA A 56 5.35 -4.98 -13.12
N GLY A 57 4.25 -5.52 -13.63
CA GLY A 57 3.92 -5.54 -15.07
C GLY A 57 3.65 -4.15 -15.68
N VAL A 58 3.30 -3.14 -14.87
CA VAL A 58 3.10 -1.76 -15.36
C VAL A 58 4.36 -0.89 -15.28
N ILE A 59 5.44 -1.43 -14.73
CA ILE A 59 6.73 -0.76 -14.52
C ILE A 59 7.73 -1.38 -15.51
N PRO A 60 8.64 -0.59 -16.12
CA PRO A 60 9.70 -1.16 -16.95
C PRO A 60 10.51 -2.20 -16.17
N ALA A 61 10.86 -3.33 -16.80
CA ALA A 61 11.59 -4.42 -16.14
C ALA A 61 12.90 -3.95 -15.49
N SER A 62 13.59 -2.98 -16.12
CA SER A 62 14.81 -2.35 -15.59
C SER A 62 14.58 -1.52 -14.33
N ALA A 63 13.33 -1.17 -14.01
CA ALA A 63 12.94 -0.34 -12.88
C ALA A 63 12.27 -1.13 -11.72
N VAL A 64 12.19 -2.46 -11.79
CA VAL A 64 11.52 -3.29 -10.77
C VAL A 64 12.21 -3.20 -9.40
N TYR A 65 13.54 -3.06 -9.38
CA TYR A 65 14.36 -2.96 -8.15
C TYR A 65 15.13 -1.64 -8.03
N THR A 66 14.80 -0.63 -8.85
CA THR A 66 15.50 0.67 -8.80
C THR A 66 15.04 1.52 -7.65
N TRP A 67 13.86 1.25 -7.09
CA TRP A 67 13.42 1.95 -5.90
C TRP A 67 14.29 1.58 -4.71
N ARG A 68 14.75 2.60 -3.99
CA ARG A 68 15.55 2.46 -2.78
C ARG A 68 14.73 2.94 -1.60
N HIS A 69 14.67 2.11 -0.56
CA HIS A 69 14.05 2.52 0.69
C HIS A 69 14.96 3.49 1.46
N ARG A 70 14.53 3.93 2.64
CA ARG A 70 15.26 4.93 3.44
C ARG A 70 16.71 4.56 3.76
N LEU A 71 17.03 3.27 3.92
CA LEU A 71 18.41 2.78 4.15
C LEU A 71 19.18 2.51 2.85
N GLN A 72 18.69 3.02 1.73
CA GLN A 72 19.28 2.92 0.39
C GLN A 72 19.36 1.50 -0.19
N CYS A 73 18.78 0.48 0.45
CA CYS A 73 18.74 -0.85 -0.17
C CYS A 73 17.70 -0.90 -1.30
N PRO A 74 18.01 -1.59 -2.41
CA PRO A 74 17.05 -1.89 -3.46
C PRO A 74 15.81 -2.55 -2.88
N SER A 75 14.65 -2.19 -3.41
CA SER A 75 13.38 -2.76 -3.00
C SER A 75 12.50 -2.96 -4.22
N HIS A 76 11.68 -4.00 -4.16
CA HIS A 76 10.71 -4.29 -5.19
C HIS A 76 9.72 -3.14 -5.36
N VAL A 77 9.30 -2.87 -6.60
CA VAL A 77 8.37 -1.77 -6.90
C VAL A 77 7.00 -1.91 -6.22
N ALA A 78 6.54 -3.15 -5.98
CA ALA A 78 5.30 -3.40 -5.26
C ALA A 78 5.34 -3.03 -3.76
N THR A 79 6.53 -2.82 -3.16
CA THR A 79 6.67 -2.53 -1.72
C THR A 79 5.77 -1.39 -1.26
N LYS A 80 5.71 -0.30 -2.03
CA LYS A 80 4.86 0.87 -1.73
C LYS A 80 3.37 0.55 -1.77
N THR A 81 2.95 -0.28 -2.73
CA THR A 81 1.56 -0.74 -2.83
C THR A 81 1.18 -1.58 -1.62
N PHE A 82 2.05 -2.51 -1.21
CA PHE A 82 1.82 -3.32 -0.01
C PHE A 82 1.84 -2.49 1.28
N GLN A 83 2.71 -1.50 1.38
CA GLN A 83 2.74 -0.56 2.50
C GLN A 83 1.43 0.20 2.62
N ALA A 84 0.93 0.75 1.50
CA ALA A 84 -0.32 1.49 1.47
C ALA A 84 -1.51 0.63 1.91
N LEU A 85 -1.59 -0.61 1.40
CA LEU A 85 -2.61 -1.57 1.80
C LEU A 85 -2.53 -1.92 3.28
N ARG A 86 -1.32 -2.14 3.82
CA ARG A 86 -1.09 -2.45 5.23
C ARG A 86 -1.59 -1.32 6.13
N ILE A 87 -1.22 -0.08 5.80
CA ILE A 87 -1.62 1.13 6.53
C ILE A 87 -3.15 1.29 6.50
N SER A 88 -3.76 1.13 5.32
CA SER A 88 -5.21 1.29 5.13
C SER A 88 -6.02 0.20 5.85
N VAL A 89 -5.64 -1.07 5.71
CA VAL A 89 -6.38 -2.21 6.29
C VAL A 89 -6.33 -2.21 7.81
N ASN A 90 -5.19 -1.82 8.40
CA ASN A 90 -5.00 -1.83 9.85
C ASN A 90 -5.22 -0.47 10.51
N ASP A 91 -5.66 0.53 9.73
CA ASP A 91 -5.83 1.91 10.18
C ASP A 91 -4.61 2.48 10.95
N GLU A 92 -3.41 2.13 10.49
CA GLU A 92 -2.18 2.24 11.31
C GLU A 92 -1.90 3.65 11.80
N LEU A 93 -2.22 4.67 11.00
CA LEU A 93 -1.93 6.06 11.35
C LEU A 93 -2.88 6.59 12.44
N ASN A 94 -4.15 6.20 12.41
CA ASN A 94 -5.12 6.59 13.43
C ASN A 94 -4.82 5.85 14.74
N GLU A 95 -4.51 4.56 14.67
CA GLU A 95 -4.09 3.76 15.83
C GLU A 95 -2.80 4.32 16.45
N LEU A 96 -1.82 4.69 15.63
CA LEU A 96 -0.61 5.36 16.12
C LEU A 96 -0.94 6.69 16.80
N GLN A 97 -1.81 7.51 16.21
CA GLN A 97 -2.21 8.79 16.80
C GLN A 97 -2.92 8.58 18.15
N ALA A 98 -3.85 7.64 18.23
CA ALA A 98 -4.56 7.31 19.46
C ALA A 98 -3.60 6.80 20.54
N GLY A 99 -2.69 5.88 20.17
CA GLY A 99 -1.65 5.36 21.05
C GLY A 99 -0.73 6.46 21.59
N LEU A 100 -0.30 7.40 20.74
CA LEU A 100 0.55 8.53 21.17
C LEU A 100 -0.17 9.46 22.16
N ARG A 101 -1.47 9.74 21.95
CA ARG A 101 -2.25 10.57 22.89
C ARG A 101 -2.36 9.91 24.26
N VAL A 102 -2.61 8.60 24.29
CA VAL A 102 -2.69 7.84 25.55
C VAL A 102 -1.33 7.77 26.22
N ALA A 103 -0.27 7.49 25.46
CA ALA A 103 1.10 7.41 25.98
C ALA A 103 1.49 8.72 26.69
N GLN A 104 1.17 9.88 26.13
CA GLN A 104 1.44 11.18 26.75
C GLN A 104 0.84 11.32 28.16
N THR A 105 -0.32 10.70 28.42
CA THR A 105 -0.98 10.75 29.74
C THR A 105 -0.40 9.77 30.76
N LEU A 106 0.31 8.74 30.30
CA LEU A 106 0.81 7.65 31.14
C LEU A 106 2.29 7.79 31.52
N LEU A 107 3.04 8.65 30.82
CA LEU A 107 4.46 8.84 31.08
C LEU A 107 4.70 9.49 32.44
N CYS A 108 5.76 9.04 33.11
CA CYS A 108 6.24 9.69 34.32
C CYS A 108 6.85 11.06 33.96
N PRO A 109 7.06 11.95 34.95
CA PRO A 109 7.83 13.17 34.70
C PRO A 109 9.20 12.83 34.09
N LYS A 110 9.50 13.42 32.92
CA LYS A 110 10.70 13.16 32.08
C LYS A 110 10.70 11.85 31.26
N GLY A 111 9.56 11.15 31.19
CA GLY A 111 9.40 9.90 30.43
C GLY A 111 9.23 8.72 31.34
#